data_AF-A0A814YHL3-F1
#
_entry.id   AF-A0A814YHL3-F1
#
_cell.length_a   1.000
_cell.length_b   1.000
_cell.length_c   1.000
_cell.angle_alpha   90.00
_cell.angle_beta   90.00
_cell.angle_gamma   90.00
#
_symmetry.space_group_name_H-M   'P 1'
#
loop_
_entity.id
_entity.type
_entity.pdbx_description
1 polymer ?
#
loop_
_entity_poly.entity_id
_entity_poly.type
_entity_poly.pdbx_seq_one_letter_code
_entity_poly.pdbx_strand_id
1 'polypeptide(L)'
;MLPKLNQYSYFSLIGFQWRHCGAKYIDCKTDYTGQGIDQLAELIRLIKTDPNSRRLILCAWNVGQLSEMALPPCHVLCQFNVSPSNELSCLMFQRSCDLGLGVPFNIASYSLLTYMLAHVCNLVPGDFIYSMGDAHVYLNHIEPLLEQIEREPRPFPTLTIVNKRTSIDDFTIDDFKLENYLPYGPIKMQMAV
;
A
#
# COMPACT_ATOMS: atom_id res chain seq x y z
N MET A 1 -7.41 -7.69 29.68
CA MET A 1 -7.84 -6.30 29.88
C MET A 1 -6.78 -5.42 29.24
N LEU A 2 -6.96 -5.03 27.97
CA LEU A 2 -6.00 -4.17 27.28
C LEU A 2 -6.03 -2.80 27.99
N PRO A 3 -4.88 -2.22 28.38
CA PRO A 3 -4.87 -0.90 29.01
C PRO A 3 -5.53 0.10 28.06
N LYS A 4 -6.34 1.02 28.62
CA LYS A 4 -6.82 2.19 27.88
C LYS A 4 -5.61 3.06 27.50
N LEU A 5 -5.00 2.74 26.37
CA LEU A 5 -3.96 3.54 25.73
C LEU A 5 -4.63 4.78 25.14
N ASN A 6 -4.01 5.95 25.33
CA ASN A 6 -4.54 7.25 24.93
C ASN A 6 -4.94 7.25 23.44
N GLN A 7 -6.01 7.95 23.05
CA GLN A 7 -6.50 7.97 21.66
C GLN A 7 -5.49 8.50 20.63
N TYR A 8 -4.40 9.13 21.09
CA TYR A 8 -3.30 9.65 20.28
C TYR A 8 -2.12 8.68 20.12
N SER A 9 -2.20 7.48 20.70
CA SER A 9 -1.12 6.47 20.68
C SER A 9 -1.14 5.60 19.43
N TYR A 10 -2.21 5.67 18.63
CA TYR A 10 -2.43 4.76 17.52
C TYR A 10 -1.94 5.39 16.21
N PHE A 11 -0.87 4.83 15.68
CA PHE A 11 -0.13 5.30 14.53
C PHE A 11 -0.43 4.44 13.28
N SER A 12 -0.35 5.03 12.08
CA SER A 12 -0.35 4.28 10.82
C SER A 12 1.01 3.64 10.57
N LEU A 13 1.24 2.49 11.20
CA LEU A 13 2.55 1.83 11.37
C LEU A 13 3.32 1.55 10.09
N ILE A 14 2.62 1.37 8.96
CA ILE A 14 3.27 1.07 7.68
C ILE A 14 4.24 2.19 7.30
N GLY A 15 3.83 3.46 7.41
CA GLY A 15 4.68 4.61 7.05
C GLY A 15 5.93 4.72 7.92
N PHE A 16 5.81 4.54 9.24
CA PHE A 16 6.98 4.57 10.14
C PHE A 16 7.91 3.40 9.89
N GLN A 17 7.39 2.19 9.66
CA GLN A 17 8.27 1.08 9.30
C GLN A 17 8.96 1.33 7.96
N TRP A 18 8.31 1.99 7.00
CA TRP A 18 8.95 2.31 5.71
C TRP A 18 10.01 3.39 5.80
N ARG A 19 9.86 4.41 6.66
CA ARG A 19 10.79 5.55 6.74
C ARG A 19 11.76 5.50 7.92
N HIS A 20 11.41 4.78 8.97
CA HIS A 20 12.09 4.77 10.28
C HIS A 20 12.15 3.36 10.88
N CYS A 21 12.32 2.32 10.06
CA CYS A 21 12.33 0.93 10.53
C CYS A 21 13.32 0.74 11.67
N GLY A 22 12.87 0.15 12.79
CA GLY A 22 13.70 -0.12 13.96
C GLY A 22 14.00 1.10 14.85
N ALA A 23 13.53 2.30 14.50
CA ALA A 23 13.57 3.44 15.41
C ALA A 23 12.62 3.20 16.59
N LYS A 24 13.00 3.68 17.79
CA LYS A 24 12.14 3.63 18.97
C LYS A 24 10.99 4.63 18.80
N TYR A 25 9.75 4.13 18.74
CA TYR A 25 8.58 4.99 18.70
C TYR A 25 8.35 5.68 20.06
N ILE A 26 7.89 6.93 20.02
CA ILE A 26 7.61 7.78 21.19
C ILE A 26 6.18 8.29 21.05
N ASP A 27 5.90 9.14 20.06
CA ASP A 27 4.57 9.64 19.73
C ASP A 27 4.54 10.21 18.29
N CYS A 28 3.34 10.59 17.81
CA CYS A 28 3.16 11.12 16.46
C CYS A 28 3.65 12.56 16.23
N LYS A 29 4.19 13.22 17.27
CA LYS A 29 4.69 14.61 17.20
C LYS A 29 6.21 14.67 17.23
N THR A 30 6.85 13.56 17.57
CA THR A 30 8.30 13.44 17.63
C THR A 30 8.88 13.52 16.22
N ASP A 31 9.98 14.27 16.06
CA ASP A 31 10.75 14.28 14.82
C ASP A 31 11.64 13.03 14.74
N TYR A 32 11.37 12.17 13.76
CA TYR A 32 12.10 10.94 13.51
C TYR A 32 13.14 11.07 12.40
N THR A 33 13.41 12.29 11.89
CA THR A 33 14.39 12.53 10.83
C THR A 33 15.75 11.92 11.19
N GLY A 34 16.28 11.09 10.28
CA GLY A 34 17.55 10.40 10.46
C GLY A 34 17.54 9.23 11.45
N GLN A 35 16.37 8.86 12.00
CA GLN A 35 16.23 7.70 12.89
C GLN A 35 15.71 6.47 12.13
N GLY A 36 16.26 5.30 12.48
CA GLY A 36 15.89 4.02 11.87
C GLY A 36 16.42 3.86 10.45
N ILE A 37 15.83 2.93 9.71
CA ILE A 37 16.17 2.65 8.31
C ILE A 37 15.05 3.17 7.40
N ASP A 38 15.38 4.08 6.49
CA ASP A 38 14.47 4.54 5.43
C ASP A 38 14.48 3.54 4.26
N GLN A 39 13.61 2.53 4.37
CA GLN A 39 13.45 1.48 3.36
C GLN A 39 12.95 2.07 2.03
N LEU A 40 12.11 3.11 2.05
CA LEU A 40 11.57 3.73 0.83
C LEU A 40 12.65 4.49 0.06
N ALA A 41 13.45 5.29 0.75
CA ALA A 41 14.57 5.99 0.14
C ALA A 41 15.59 5.01 -0.45
N GLU A 42 15.93 3.95 0.29
CA GLU A 42 16.86 2.92 -0.17
C GLU A 42 16.29 2.12 -1.37
N LEU A 43 15.00 1.80 -1.35
CA LEU A 43 14.32 1.17 -2.49
C LEU A 43 14.46 2.04 -3.75
N ILE A 44 14.11 3.32 -3.67
CA ILE A 44 14.19 4.25 -4.81
C ILE A 44 15.62 4.37 -5.32
N ARG A 45 16.60 4.44 -4.41
CA ARG A 45 18.03 4.47 -4.76
C ARG A 45 18.41 3.19 -5.52
N LEU A 46 18.05 2.02 -4.99
CA LEU A 46 18.38 0.73 -5.60
C LEU A 46 17.68 0.54 -6.95
N ILE A 47 16.42 0.93 -7.12
CA ILE A 47 15.74 0.90 -8.42
C ILE A 47 16.55 1.70 -9.46
N LYS A 48 17.11 2.85 -9.08
CA LYS A 48 17.88 3.71 -9.99
C LYS A 48 19.30 3.22 -10.25
N THR A 49 19.96 2.61 -9.26
CA THR A 49 21.39 2.26 -9.36
C THR A 49 21.68 0.77 -9.59
N ASP A 50 20.76 -0.11 -9.18
CA ASP A 50 20.85 -1.56 -9.31
C ASP A 50 19.45 -2.17 -9.58
N PRO A 51 18.82 -1.84 -10.72
CA PRO A 51 17.45 -2.24 -11.04
C PRO A 51 17.23 -3.76 -11.11
N ASN A 52 18.30 -4.52 -11.35
CA ASN A 52 18.28 -5.98 -11.43
C ASN A 52 18.39 -6.65 -10.05
N SER A 53 18.50 -5.86 -8.98
CA SER A 53 18.55 -6.37 -7.62
C SER A 53 17.33 -7.20 -7.30
N ARG A 54 17.54 -8.41 -6.77
CA ARG A 54 16.47 -9.28 -6.28
C ARG A 54 16.06 -8.96 -4.84
N ARG A 55 16.43 -7.78 -4.35
CA ARG A 55 16.27 -7.34 -2.95
C ARG A 55 15.52 -6.01 -2.83
N LEU A 56 14.83 -5.59 -3.89
CA LEU A 56 13.99 -4.39 -3.89
C LEU A 56 12.72 -4.66 -3.05
N ILE A 57 12.81 -4.48 -1.73
CA ILE A 57 11.77 -4.91 -0.77
C ILE A 57 11.40 -3.76 0.16
N LEU A 58 10.10 -3.64 0.46
CA LEU A 58 9.56 -2.91 1.60
C LEU A 58 8.88 -3.88 2.55
N CYS A 59 9.22 -3.84 3.83
CA CYS A 59 8.58 -4.67 4.85
C CYS A 59 8.00 -3.81 5.97
N ALA A 60 6.73 -4.01 6.29
CA ALA A 60 6.07 -3.37 7.42
C ALA A 60 6.07 -4.26 8.67
N TRP A 61 6.37 -5.55 8.54
CA TRP A 61 6.30 -6.51 9.64
C TRP A 61 7.55 -6.49 10.52
N ASN A 62 7.50 -5.69 11.58
CA ASN A 62 8.57 -5.60 12.57
C ASN A 62 8.21 -6.37 13.85
N VAL A 63 8.74 -7.59 13.98
CA VAL A 63 8.49 -8.49 15.12
C VAL A 63 8.75 -7.82 16.48
N GLY A 64 9.81 -6.99 16.57
CA GLY A 64 10.20 -6.32 17.81
C GLY A 64 9.25 -5.21 18.25
N GLN A 65 8.36 -4.74 17.37
CA GLN A 65 7.46 -3.62 17.64
C GLN A 65 5.97 -3.98 17.49
N LEU A 66 5.62 -5.24 17.18
CA LEU A 66 4.22 -5.66 16.96
C LEU A 66 3.30 -5.36 18.14
N SER A 67 3.79 -5.45 19.38
CA SER A 67 3.00 -5.19 20.59
C SER A 67 2.73 -3.71 20.85
N GLU A 68 3.48 -2.81 20.20
CA GLU A 68 3.29 -1.36 20.27
C GLU A 68 2.25 -0.86 19.25
N MET A 69 1.79 -1.75 18.38
CA MET A 69 0.94 -1.43 17.24
C MET A 69 -0.55 -1.38 17.60
N ALA A 70 -1.27 -0.40 17.04
CA ALA A 70 -2.75 -0.36 17.09
C ALA A 70 -3.37 -1.63 16.53
N LEU A 71 -2.85 -2.03 15.37
CA LEU A 71 -3.18 -3.22 14.64
C LEU A 71 -1.93 -3.65 13.88
N PRO A 72 -1.52 -4.92 13.96
CA PRO A 72 -0.41 -5.42 13.14
C PRO A 72 -0.69 -5.20 11.64
N PRO A 73 0.32 -4.85 10.81
CA PRO A 73 0.11 -4.57 9.39
C PRO A 73 -0.56 -5.74 8.68
N CYS A 74 -1.61 -5.46 7.90
CA CYS A 74 -2.20 -6.46 7.01
C CYS A 74 -1.29 -6.68 5.79
N HIS A 75 -0.84 -5.58 5.15
CA HIS A 75 0.17 -5.61 4.08
C HIS A 75 1.55 -5.79 4.70
N VAL A 76 2.06 -7.01 4.61
CA VAL A 76 3.27 -7.41 5.33
C VAL A 76 4.51 -6.94 4.58
N LEU A 77 4.56 -7.23 3.29
CA LEU A 77 5.76 -7.07 2.46
C LEU A 77 5.39 -6.77 1.02
N CYS A 78 6.20 -5.93 0.38
CA CYS A 78 6.20 -5.71 -1.06
C CYS A 78 7.57 -5.98 -1.63
N GLN A 79 7.63 -6.64 -2.78
CA GLN A 79 8.85 -6.81 -3.58
C GLN A 79 8.63 -6.20 -4.95
N PHE A 80 9.63 -5.47 -5.43
CA PHE A 80 9.61 -4.81 -6.73
C PHE A 80 10.58 -5.49 -7.70
N ASN A 81 10.29 -5.39 -8.99
CA ASN A 81 11.15 -5.90 -10.04
C ASN A 81 11.14 -4.94 -11.23
N VAL A 82 12.31 -4.60 -11.75
CA VAL A 82 12.45 -3.85 -13.00
C VAL A 82 12.68 -4.84 -14.14
N SER A 83 11.84 -4.82 -15.16
CA SER A 83 11.95 -5.69 -16.33
C SER A 83 12.95 -5.15 -17.37
N PRO A 84 13.41 -5.97 -18.33
CA PRO A 84 14.17 -5.50 -19.49
C PRO A 84 13.41 -4.49 -20.36
N SER A 85 12.07 -4.47 -20.31
CA SER A 85 11.20 -3.48 -20.97
C SER A 85 11.10 -2.15 -20.20
N ASN A 86 11.89 -1.97 -19.13
CA ASN A 86 11.89 -0.76 -18.29
C ASN A 86 10.57 -0.55 -17.54
N GLU A 87 9.89 -1.64 -17.19
CA GLU A 87 8.66 -1.65 -16.41
C GLU A 87 8.94 -2.01 -14.94
N LEU A 88 8.29 -1.32 -14.01
CA LEU A 88 8.34 -1.61 -12.58
C LEU A 88 7.09 -2.40 -12.18
N SER A 89 7.27 -3.67 -11.84
CA SER A 89 6.21 -4.52 -11.28
C SER A 89 6.31 -4.60 -9.76
N CYS A 90 5.19 -4.82 -9.09
CA CYS A 90 5.09 -4.96 -7.64
C CYS A 90 4.37 -6.26 -7.26
N LEU A 91 5.02 -7.10 -6.46
CA LEU A 91 4.40 -8.17 -5.70
C LEU A 91 4.09 -7.64 -4.30
N MET A 92 2.85 -7.81 -3.83
CA MET A 92 2.48 -7.53 -2.43
C MET A 92 1.91 -8.78 -1.76
N PHE A 93 2.40 -9.08 -0.56
CA PHE A 93 1.83 -10.12 0.31
C PHE A 93 1.05 -9.51 1.46
N GLN A 94 -0.22 -9.93 1.60
CA GLN A 94 -1.11 -9.54 2.67
C GLN A 94 -1.51 -10.75 3.52
N ARG A 95 -1.30 -10.67 4.83
CA ARG A 95 -1.60 -11.80 5.73
C ARG A 95 -3.09 -12.04 5.96
N SER A 96 -3.93 -10.99 5.84
CA SER A 96 -5.34 -10.98 6.22
C SER A 96 -6.09 -10.00 5.33
N CYS A 97 -7.04 -10.52 4.55
CA CYS A 97 -7.63 -9.86 3.40
C CYS A 97 -9.16 -9.89 3.51
N ASP A 98 -9.73 -8.80 4.02
CA ASP A 98 -11.16 -8.54 3.92
C ASP A 98 -11.53 -8.29 2.46
N LEU A 99 -12.20 -9.26 1.84
CA LEU A 99 -12.57 -9.22 0.43
C LEU A 99 -13.65 -8.16 0.12
N GLY A 100 -14.45 -7.77 1.11
CA GLY A 100 -15.53 -6.80 0.93
C GLY A 100 -15.04 -5.36 0.96
N LEU A 101 -14.28 -4.99 1.98
CA LEU A 101 -13.79 -3.61 2.14
C LEU A 101 -12.31 -3.48 1.82
N GLY A 102 -11.44 -4.25 2.47
CA GLY A 102 -9.99 -4.05 2.42
C GLY A 102 -9.38 -4.24 1.04
N VAL A 103 -9.63 -5.39 0.41
CA VAL A 103 -9.00 -5.83 -0.85
C VAL A 103 -9.18 -4.82 -1.99
N PRO A 104 -10.37 -4.27 -2.27
CA PRO A 104 -10.54 -3.23 -3.29
C PRO A 104 -9.65 -1.99 -3.06
N PHE A 105 -9.56 -1.50 -1.82
CA PHE A 105 -8.66 -0.38 -1.49
C PHE A 105 -7.19 -0.77 -1.65
N ASN A 106 -6.84 -2.00 -1.28
CA ASN A 106 -5.46 -2.46 -1.31
C ASN A 106 -4.93 -2.63 -2.73
N ILE A 107 -5.78 -3.11 -3.66
CA ILE A 107 -5.46 -3.15 -5.09
C ILE A 107 -5.15 -1.74 -5.59
N ALA A 108 -6.07 -0.79 -5.41
CA ALA A 108 -5.87 0.58 -5.89
C ALA A 108 -4.65 1.26 -5.25
N SER A 109 -4.43 1.07 -3.94
CA SER A 109 -3.34 1.68 -3.19
C SER A 109 -1.96 1.21 -3.67
N TYR A 110 -1.76 -0.09 -3.88
CA TYR A 110 -0.46 -0.63 -4.29
C TYR A 110 -0.22 -0.51 -5.80
N SER A 111 -1.28 -0.51 -6.62
CA SER A 111 -1.17 -0.05 -8.00
C SER A 111 -0.70 1.41 -8.06
N LEU A 112 -1.31 2.31 -7.27
CA LEU A 112 -0.91 3.71 -7.21
C LEU A 112 0.54 3.89 -6.74
N LEU A 113 0.96 3.20 -5.68
CA LEU A 113 2.35 3.23 -5.22
C LEU A 113 3.32 2.80 -6.33
N THR A 114 2.96 1.75 -7.08
CA THR A 114 3.76 1.26 -8.22
C THR A 114 3.88 2.33 -9.31
N TYR A 115 2.79 3.03 -9.64
CA TYR A 115 2.81 4.16 -10.58
C TYR A 115 3.72 5.29 -10.09
N MET A 116 3.61 5.68 -8.81
CA MET A 116 4.41 6.75 -8.23
C MET A 116 5.90 6.40 -8.22
N LEU A 117 6.27 5.17 -7.82
CA LEU A 117 7.65 4.69 -7.83
C LEU A 117 8.21 4.59 -9.25
N ALA A 118 7.43 4.06 -10.19
CA ALA A 118 7.84 4.01 -11.60
C ALA A 118 8.12 5.43 -12.11
N HIS A 119 7.21 6.37 -11.85
CA HIS A 119 7.34 7.77 -12.28
C HIS A 119 8.63 8.43 -11.76
N VAL A 120 8.90 8.39 -10.45
CA VAL A 120 10.09 9.06 -9.87
C VAL A 120 11.40 8.35 -10.22
N CYS A 121 11.31 7.13 -10.75
CA CYS A 121 12.43 6.34 -11.27
C CYS A 121 12.55 6.37 -12.79
N ASN A 122 11.71 7.12 -13.51
CA ASN A 122 11.64 7.17 -14.98
C ASN A 122 11.42 5.78 -15.62
N LEU A 123 10.55 4.98 -15.00
CA LEU A 123 10.09 3.68 -15.47
C LEU A 123 8.60 3.76 -15.86
N VAL A 124 8.11 2.71 -16.52
CA VAL A 124 6.68 2.51 -16.81
C VAL A 124 6.08 1.59 -15.74
N PRO A 125 4.86 1.80 -15.24
CA PRO A 125 4.21 0.83 -14.36
C PRO A 125 3.98 -0.50 -15.10
N GLY A 126 4.43 -1.60 -14.48
CA GLY A 126 4.19 -2.96 -14.95
C GLY A 126 3.06 -3.64 -14.19
N ASP A 127 3.24 -4.92 -13.89
CA ASP A 127 2.22 -5.73 -13.21
C ASP A 127 2.15 -5.45 -11.72
N PHE A 128 0.92 -5.43 -11.20
CA PHE A 128 0.67 -5.56 -9.77
C PHE A 128 0.20 -6.99 -9.47
N ILE A 129 1.01 -7.73 -8.72
CA ILE A 129 0.76 -9.11 -8.30
C ILE A 129 0.37 -9.12 -6.82
N TYR A 130 -0.81 -9.63 -6.52
CA TYR A 130 -1.36 -9.60 -5.18
C TYR A 130 -1.46 -11.02 -4.60
N SER A 131 -0.63 -11.31 -3.60
CA SER A 131 -0.63 -12.57 -2.86
C SER A 131 -1.37 -12.41 -1.54
N MET A 132 -2.41 -13.22 -1.35
CA MET A 132 -3.28 -13.17 -0.18
C MET A 132 -3.05 -14.40 0.71
N GLY A 133 -2.88 -14.17 2.01
CA GLY A 133 -2.85 -15.21 3.05
C GLY A 133 -4.26 -15.65 3.42
N ASP A 134 -4.76 -15.22 4.58
CA ASP A 134 -6.16 -15.43 4.96
C ASP A 134 -7.05 -14.47 4.15
N ALA A 135 -7.72 -14.98 3.13
CA ALA A 135 -8.74 -14.27 2.37
C ALA A 135 -10.13 -14.66 2.86
N HIS A 136 -10.90 -13.69 3.35
CA HIS A 136 -12.17 -13.95 4.02
C HIS A 136 -13.25 -12.93 3.65
N VAL A 137 -14.49 -13.36 3.86
CA VAL A 137 -15.70 -12.54 3.76
C VAL A 137 -16.34 -12.48 5.15
N TYR A 138 -16.61 -11.28 5.64
CA TYR A 138 -17.40 -11.14 6.86
C TYR A 138 -18.86 -11.50 6.63
N LEU A 139 -19.51 -12.11 7.63
CA LEU A 139 -20.90 -12.58 7.50
C LEU A 139 -21.88 -11.45 7.12
N ASN A 140 -21.66 -10.23 7.62
CA ASN A 140 -22.46 -9.05 7.31
C ASN A 140 -22.16 -8.45 5.91
N HIS A 141 -21.22 -9.02 5.15
CA HIS A 141 -20.91 -8.62 3.77
C HIS A 141 -21.45 -9.60 2.73
N ILE A 142 -22.01 -10.75 3.14
CA ILE A 142 -22.50 -11.77 2.20
C ILE A 142 -23.55 -11.18 1.23
N GLU A 143 -24.64 -10.61 1.74
CA GLU A 143 -25.70 -10.05 0.89
C GLU A 143 -25.20 -8.91 -0.03
N PRO A 144 -24.45 -7.90 0.48
CA PRO A 144 -23.81 -6.89 -0.38
C PRO A 144 -22.91 -7.47 -1.48
N LEU A 145 -22.13 -8.51 -1.18
CA LEU A 145 -21.22 -9.12 -2.14
C LEU A 145 -21.95 -9.99 -3.17
N LEU A 146 -23.05 -10.65 -2.79
CA LEU A 146 -23.92 -11.34 -3.72
C LEU A 146 -24.52 -10.37 -4.75
N GLU A 147 -24.96 -9.17 -4.32
CA GLU A 147 -25.36 -8.11 -5.25
C GLU A 147 -24.20 -7.68 -6.17
N GLN A 148 -22.98 -7.61 -5.64
CA GLN A 148 -21.82 -7.18 -6.43
C GLN A 148 -21.46 -8.17 -7.56
N ILE A 149 -21.51 -9.48 -7.29
CA ILE A 149 -21.09 -10.50 -8.26
C ILE A 149 -22.11 -10.69 -9.40
N GLU A 150 -23.33 -10.17 -9.27
CA GLU A 150 -24.32 -10.13 -10.35
C GLU A 150 -24.02 -9.02 -11.39
N ARG A 151 -23.12 -8.09 -11.08
CA ARG A 151 -22.77 -6.97 -11.96
C ARG A 151 -21.69 -7.39 -12.95
N GLU A 152 -21.98 -7.29 -14.25
CA GLU A 152 -20.97 -7.52 -15.28
C GLU A 152 -19.82 -6.49 -15.19
N PRO A 153 -18.54 -6.93 -15.14
CA PRO A 153 -17.41 -6.00 -15.11
C PRO A 153 -17.39 -5.07 -16.33
N ARG A 154 -17.15 -3.79 -16.09
CA ARG A 154 -16.92 -2.77 -17.12
C ARG A 154 -15.42 -2.59 -17.37
N PRO A 155 -15.02 -1.98 -18.51
CA PRO A 155 -13.61 -1.64 -18.74
C PRO A 155 -13.02 -0.86 -17.55
N PHE A 156 -11.79 -1.18 -17.18
CA PHE A 156 -11.08 -0.45 -16.13
C PHE A 156 -10.83 1.00 -16.54
N PRO A 157 -10.77 1.93 -15.56
CA PRO A 157 -10.33 3.29 -15.82
C PRO A 157 -8.83 3.33 -16.17
N THR A 158 -8.38 4.49 -16.62
CA THR A 158 -6.95 4.79 -16.79
C THR A 158 -6.54 5.83 -15.75
N LEU A 159 -5.45 5.56 -15.03
CA LEU A 159 -4.82 6.52 -14.14
C LEU A 159 -3.60 7.11 -14.83
N THR A 160 -3.45 8.44 -14.82
CA THR A 160 -2.29 9.13 -15.36
C THR A 160 -1.73 10.12 -14.34
N ILE A 161 -0.40 10.14 -14.21
CA ILE A 161 0.32 11.17 -13.46
C ILE A 161 0.57 12.35 -14.41
N VAL A 162 -0.05 13.50 -14.16
CA VAL A 162 -0.05 14.64 -15.10
C VAL A 162 1.11 15.60 -14.89
N ASN A 163 1.70 15.63 -13.69
CA ASN A 163 2.81 16.51 -13.35
C ASN A 163 4.08 15.71 -13.11
N LYS A 164 5.21 16.21 -13.62
CA LYS A 164 6.51 15.60 -13.38
C LYS A 164 6.99 15.91 -11.96
N ARG A 165 6.92 14.91 -11.07
CA ARG A 165 7.60 14.90 -9.76
C ARG A 165 8.95 14.19 -9.83
N THR A 166 9.92 14.65 -9.04
CA THR A 166 11.26 14.04 -8.91
C THR A 166 11.47 13.35 -7.57
N SER A 167 10.73 13.74 -6.53
CA SER A 167 10.66 13.03 -5.25
C SER A 167 9.32 12.32 -5.09
N ILE A 168 9.34 11.18 -4.41
CA ILE A 168 8.13 10.45 -4.02
C ILE A 168 7.28 11.24 -3.00
N ASP A 169 7.93 12.14 -2.25
CA ASP A 169 7.30 12.94 -1.20
C ASP A 169 6.63 14.21 -1.75
N ASP A 170 6.84 14.56 -3.03
CA ASP A 170 6.30 15.79 -3.64
C ASP A 170 4.90 15.62 -4.24
N PHE A 171 4.37 14.39 -4.24
CA PHE A 171 3.07 14.10 -4.85
C PHE A 171 1.92 14.71 -4.06
N THR A 172 0.97 15.26 -4.80
CA THR A 172 -0.28 15.83 -4.32
C THR A 172 -1.45 15.23 -5.08
N ILE A 173 -2.68 15.39 -4.58
CA ILE A 173 -3.87 14.82 -5.23
C ILE A 173 -4.06 15.34 -6.67
N ASP A 174 -3.64 16.58 -6.94
CA ASP A 174 -3.76 17.24 -8.25
C ASP A 174 -2.82 16.65 -9.30
N ASP A 175 -1.88 15.80 -8.90
CA ASP A 175 -0.97 15.12 -9.81
C ASP A 175 -1.60 13.90 -10.49
N PHE A 176 -2.78 13.45 -10.04
CA PHE A 176 -3.41 12.23 -10.49
C PHE A 176 -4.72 12.50 -11.22
N LYS A 177 -4.81 12.01 -12.46
CA LYS A 177 -6.03 12.07 -13.27
C LYS A 177 -6.57 10.67 -13.48
N LEU A 178 -7.81 10.43 -13.06
CA LEU A 178 -8.53 9.18 -13.31
C LEU A 178 -9.55 9.39 -14.43
N GLU A 179 -9.38 8.67 -15.53
CA GLU A 179 -10.20 8.79 -16.73
C GLU A 179 -10.99 7.51 -16.97
N ASN A 180 -12.17 7.66 -17.59
CA ASN A 180 -13.05 6.54 -17.95
C ASN A 180 -13.48 5.66 -16.76
N TYR A 181 -13.52 6.20 -15.55
CA TYR A 181 -14.07 5.50 -14.39
C TYR A 181 -15.59 5.53 -14.41
N LEU A 182 -16.20 4.45 -14.89
CA LEU A 182 -17.65 4.31 -15.05
C LEU A 182 -18.21 3.18 -14.16
N PRO A 183 -18.12 3.29 -12.81
CA PRO A 183 -18.56 2.24 -11.91
C PRO A 183 -20.09 2.08 -11.87
N TYR A 184 -20.55 0.99 -11.26
CA TYR A 184 -21.93 0.88 -10.80
C TYR A 184 -22.16 1.76 -9.55
N GLY A 185 -23.41 1.87 -9.10
CA GLY A 185 -23.75 2.55 -7.84
C GLY A 185 -23.04 1.91 -6.63
N PRO A 186 -22.70 2.70 -5.59
CA PRO A 186 -21.97 2.20 -4.44
C PRO A 186 -22.76 1.14 -3.68
N ILE A 187 -22.07 0.09 -3.22
CA ILE A 187 -22.60 -0.92 -2.30
C ILE A 187 -22.08 -0.58 -0.90
N LYS A 188 -23.00 -0.45 0.08
CA LYS A 188 -22.64 -0.09 1.45
C LYS A 188 -22.35 -1.36 2.27
N MET A 189 -21.14 -1.45 2.82
CA MET A 189 -20.73 -2.50 3.75
C MET A 189 -20.24 -1.87 5.06
N GLN A 190 -20.54 -2.50 6.19
CA GLN A 190 -20.13 -2.03 7.52
C GLN A 190 -18.82 -2.70 7.92
N MET A 191 -17.84 -1.92 8.39
CA MET A 191 -16.58 -2.46 8.89
C MET A 191 -16.83 -3.34 10.13
N ALA A 192 -16.22 -4.51 10.17
CA ALA A 192 -16.20 -5.33 11.37
C ALA A 192 -15.25 -4.69 12.40
N VAL A 193 -15.70 -4.56 13.64
CA VAL A 193 -14.91 -4.03 14.78
C VAL A 193 -14.38 -5.17 15.61
#